data_AF-A0A1G4ARW1-F1
#
_entry.id   AF-A0A1G4ARW1-F1
#
_cell.length_a   1.000
_cell.length_b   1.000
_cell.length_c   1.000
_cell.angle_alpha   90.00
_cell.angle_beta   90.00
_cell.angle_gamma   90.00
#
_symmetry.space_group_name_H-M   'P 1'
#
loop_
_entity.id
_entity.type
_entity.pdbx_description
1 polymer ?
#
loop_
_entity_poly.entity_id
_entity_poly.type
_entity_poly.pdbx_seq_one_letter_code
_entity_poly.pdbx_strand_id
1 'polypeptide(L)'
;MSKTAAIEMAAVAGLSLILTHLRDPGRTSNFEIGELLATTLSAGEKLIAVGYGDSDTCDGVARMLQTLGAQLVDEDGHSLPIAAGGKSLLRLRNIDLGSINKRVKDVTINVAVNWYNMLPGSDGVARVFAVQSAPVLCRWSGFLQR
;
A
#
# COMPACT_ATOMS: atom_id res chain seq x y z
N MET A 1 14.05 -27.79 5.00
CA MET A 1 13.99 -26.44 5.59
C MET A 1 12.97 -25.63 4.78
N SER A 2 11.94 -25.08 5.41
CA SER A 2 11.05 -24.11 4.74
C SER A 2 11.85 -22.85 4.46
N LYS A 3 11.91 -22.41 3.21
CA LYS A 3 12.49 -21.10 2.87
C LYS A 3 11.44 -20.03 3.16
N THR A 4 11.91 -18.88 3.64
CA THR A 4 11.09 -17.69 3.88
C THR A 4 11.61 -16.60 2.97
N ALA A 5 10.74 -16.05 2.13
CA ALA A 5 11.07 -14.84 1.39
C ALA A 5 10.92 -13.62 2.30
N ALA A 6 11.83 -12.67 2.20
CA ALA A 6 11.77 -11.40 2.91
C ALA A 6 11.62 -10.26 1.91
N ILE A 7 10.64 -9.38 2.14
CA ILE A 7 10.39 -8.16 1.36
C ILE A 7 10.48 -6.98 2.33
N GLU A 8 11.36 -6.02 2.05
CA GLU A 8 11.51 -4.80 2.85
C GLU A 8 10.93 -3.61 2.07
N MET A 9 9.90 -2.98 2.61
CA MET A 9 9.21 -1.88 1.93
C MET A 9 10.11 -0.66 1.76
N ALA A 10 10.89 -0.32 2.78
CA ALA A 10 11.79 0.84 2.74
C ALA A 10 12.87 0.70 1.65
N ALA A 11 13.21 -0.53 1.25
CA ALA A 11 14.22 -0.78 0.22
C ALA A 11 13.77 -0.34 -1.19
N VAL A 12 12.46 -0.23 -1.44
CA VAL A 12 11.92 0.14 -2.77
C VAL A 12 10.98 1.34 -2.75
N ALA A 13 10.35 1.63 -1.60
CA ALA A 13 9.41 2.74 -1.44
C ALA A 13 9.76 3.63 -0.22
N GLY A 14 11.01 3.55 0.25
CA GLY A 14 11.47 4.26 1.45
C GLY A 14 11.61 5.77 1.26
N LEU A 15 11.40 6.51 2.35
CA LEU A 15 11.61 7.96 2.43
C LEU A 15 13.03 8.38 2.04
N SER A 16 14.02 7.52 2.28
CA SER A 16 15.43 7.76 1.92
C SER A 16 15.69 7.76 0.42
N LEU A 17 14.79 7.17 -0.38
CA LEU A 17 14.91 7.10 -1.85
C LEU A 17 14.44 8.37 -2.55
N ILE A 18 13.77 9.28 -1.82
CA ILE A 18 13.18 10.49 -2.37
C ILE A 18 13.77 11.71 -1.66
N LEU A 19 14.28 12.66 -2.44
CA LEU A 19 14.74 13.96 -1.92
C LEU A 19 13.60 14.64 -1.17
N THR A 20 13.87 15.20 0.00
CA THR A 20 12.85 15.77 0.91
C THR A 20 11.89 16.74 0.23
N HIS A 21 12.36 17.55 -0.72
CA HIS A 21 11.55 18.53 -1.45
C HIS A 21 10.71 17.95 -2.60
N LEU A 22 10.93 16.69 -2.96
CA LEU A 22 10.17 15.95 -3.98
C LEU A 22 9.16 14.98 -3.39
N ARG A 23 9.13 14.82 -2.06
CA ARG A 23 8.20 13.90 -1.39
C ARG A 23 6.77 14.38 -1.54
N ASP A 24 5.92 13.50 -2.06
CA ASP A 24 4.49 13.72 -2.24
C ASP A 24 3.76 12.38 -2.08
N PRO A 25 3.27 12.07 -0.87
CA PRO A 25 2.50 10.85 -0.59
C PRO A 25 1.22 10.69 -1.40
N GLY A 26 0.75 11.79 -2.00
CA GLY A 26 -0.36 11.77 -2.94
C GLY A 26 0.00 11.24 -4.32
N ARG A 27 1.29 11.04 -4.62
CA ARG A 27 1.83 10.62 -5.92
C ARG A 27 2.74 9.39 -5.86
N THR A 28 3.24 9.02 -4.67
CA THR A 28 4.00 7.80 -4.44
C THR A 28 3.05 6.60 -4.30
N SER A 29 3.45 5.44 -4.79
CA SER A 29 2.59 4.25 -4.84
C SER A 29 3.32 3.00 -4.38
N ASN A 30 2.58 1.96 -4.02
CA ASN A 30 3.12 0.65 -3.64
C ASN A 30 3.22 -0.32 -4.83
N PHE A 31 3.54 0.20 -6.01
CA PHE A 31 3.60 -0.60 -7.23
C PHE A 31 4.69 -1.66 -7.17
N GLU A 32 5.91 -1.26 -6.82
CA GLU A 32 7.10 -2.09 -6.78
C GLU A 32 6.97 -3.22 -5.76
N ILE A 33 6.28 -2.96 -4.64
CA ILE A 33 5.94 -4.00 -3.65
C ILE A 33 5.00 -5.04 -4.24
N GLY A 34 4.00 -4.60 -5.01
CA GLY A 34 3.10 -5.51 -5.73
C GLY A 34 3.83 -6.40 -6.73
N GLU A 35 4.80 -5.86 -7.46
CA GLU A 35 5.62 -6.63 -8.40
C GLU A 35 6.53 -7.64 -7.70
N LEU A 36 7.19 -7.22 -6.61
CA LEU A 36 8.01 -8.11 -5.79
C LEU A 36 7.15 -9.26 -5.24
N LEU A 37 5.99 -8.95 -4.67
CA LEU A 37 5.09 -9.96 -4.14
C LEU A 37 4.59 -10.90 -5.24
N ALA A 38 4.20 -10.39 -6.41
CA ALA A 38 3.80 -11.22 -7.55
C ALA A 38 4.92 -12.16 -8.01
N THR A 39 6.17 -11.67 -8.01
CA THR A 39 7.36 -12.45 -8.36
C THR A 39 7.62 -13.54 -7.33
N THR A 40 7.59 -13.20 -6.03
CA THR A 40 7.77 -14.15 -4.93
C THR A 40 6.69 -15.24 -4.94
N LEU A 41 5.43 -14.88 -5.19
CA LEU A 41 4.33 -15.83 -5.35
C LEU A 41 4.56 -16.76 -6.55
N SER A 42 5.08 -16.23 -7.66
CA SER A 42 5.37 -17.00 -8.87
C SER A 42 6.55 -17.97 -8.68
N ALA A 43 7.50 -17.63 -7.80
CA ALA A 43 8.58 -18.52 -7.38
C ALA A 43 8.11 -19.67 -6.48
N GLY A 44 6.84 -19.69 -6.05
CA GLY A 44 6.24 -20.78 -5.28
C GLY A 44 6.53 -20.72 -3.78
N GLU A 45 7.02 -19.59 -3.28
CA GLU A 45 7.29 -19.38 -1.86
C GLU A 45 5.99 -19.49 -1.03
N LYS A 46 6.08 -20.14 0.13
CA LYS A 46 4.91 -20.42 1.00
C LYS A 46 4.85 -19.55 2.25
N LEU A 47 5.95 -18.91 2.59
CA LEU A 47 6.05 -18.00 3.72
C LEU A 47 6.79 -16.74 3.27
N ILE A 48 6.13 -15.60 3.40
CA ILE A 48 6.66 -14.29 3.04
C ILE A 48 6.62 -13.41 4.29
N ALA A 49 7.76 -12.87 4.69
CA ALA A 49 7.87 -11.85 5.72
C ALA A 49 8.00 -10.48 5.05
N VAL A 50 7.15 -9.53 5.44
CA VAL A 50 7.13 -8.16 4.90
C VAL A 50 7.44 -7.17 6.02
N GLY A 51 8.52 -6.41 5.88
CA GLY A 51 8.77 -5.23 6.70
C GLY A 51 7.99 -4.03 6.16
N TYR A 52 7.09 -3.45 6.98
CA TYR A 52 6.26 -2.32 6.59
C TYR A 52 6.56 -1.11 7.49
N GLY A 53 7.44 -0.24 7.02
CA GLY A 53 7.92 0.94 7.74
C GLY A 53 8.65 1.92 6.80
N ASP A 54 8.89 3.14 7.30
CA ASP A 54 9.69 4.20 6.65
C ASP A 54 9.37 4.49 5.18
N SER A 55 8.12 4.29 4.74
CA SER A 55 7.71 4.56 3.36
C SER A 55 7.23 6.01 3.17
N ASP A 56 7.39 6.52 1.94
CA ASP A 56 6.79 7.80 1.53
C ASP A 56 5.39 7.62 0.93
N THR A 57 4.76 6.45 1.07
CA THR A 57 3.50 6.11 0.40
C THR A 57 2.28 6.34 1.28
N CYS A 58 1.19 6.84 0.69
CA CYS A 58 -0.11 7.00 1.36
C CYS A 58 -1.26 6.57 0.45
N ASP A 59 -1.04 5.53 -0.37
CA ASP A 59 -2.01 5.02 -1.34
C ASP A 59 -2.91 3.90 -0.80
N GLY A 60 -2.83 3.60 0.51
CA GLY A 60 -3.59 2.51 1.14
C GLY A 60 -3.36 1.16 0.46
N VAL A 61 -2.17 0.95 -0.10
CA VAL A 61 -1.76 -0.21 -0.91
C VAL A 61 -2.66 -0.47 -2.14
N ALA A 62 -3.42 0.53 -2.58
CA ALA A 62 -4.30 0.43 -3.75
C ALA A 62 -3.56 -0.06 -4.99
N ARG A 63 -2.36 0.48 -5.23
CA ARG A 63 -1.58 0.09 -6.40
C ARG A 63 -1.04 -1.34 -6.29
N MET A 64 -0.62 -1.76 -5.10
CA MET A 64 -0.20 -3.14 -4.83
C MET A 64 -1.34 -4.13 -5.11
N LEU A 65 -2.56 -3.82 -4.64
CA LEU A 65 -3.74 -4.65 -4.89
C LEU A 65 -4.06 -4.77 -6.39
N GLN A 66 -4.01 -3.65 -7.13
CA GLN A 66 -4.18 -3.67 -8.59
C GLN A 66 -3.11 -4.51 -9.29
N THR A 67 -1.84 -4.41 -8.88
CA THR A 67 -0.75 -5.23 -9.43
C THR A 67 -0.99 -6.73 -9.20
N LEU A 68 -1.60 -7.09 -8.07
CA LEU A 68 -2.00 -8.48 -7.79
C LEU A 68 -3.29 -8.91 -8.51
N GLY A 69 -3.96 -8.02 -9.24
CA GLY A 69 -5.16 -8.32 -10.03
C GLY A 69 -6.50 -7.99 -9.36
N ALA A 70 -6.49 -7.32 -8.20
CA ALA A 70 -7.72 -6.78 -7.63
C ALA A 70 -8.26 -5.61 -8.47
N GLN A 71 -9.58 -5.44 -8.51
CA GLN A 71 -10.22 -4.27 -9.08
C GLN A 71 -10.67 -3.33 -7.97
N LEU A 72 -10.34 -2.06 -8.13
CA LEU A 72 -10.81 -0.98 -7.27
C LEU A 72 -12.00 -0.35 -7.99
N VAL A 73 -13.14 -0.18 -7.33
CA VAL A 73 -14.36 0.35 -7.98
C VAL A 73 -14.90 1.58 -7.27
N ASP A 74 -15.52 2.46 -8.06
CA ASP A 74 -16.17 3.67 -7.57
C ASP A 74 -17.64 3.47 -7.18
N GLU A 75 -18.31 4.57 -6.86
CA GLU A 75 -19.72 4.59 -6.41
C GLU A 75 -20.71 4.13 -7.48
N ASP A 76 -20.35 4.30 -8.74
CA ASP A 76 -21.15 3.89 -9.89
C ASP A 76 -20.86 2.43 -10.29
N GLY A 77 -19.95 1.76 -9.58
CA GLY A 77 -19.52 0.40 -9.88
C GLY A 77 -18.50 0.30 -11.00
N HIS A 78 -17.93 1.42 -11.46
CA HIS A 78 -16.89 1.42 -12.49
C HIS A 78 -15.51 1.15 -11.89
N SER A 79 -14.67 0.42 -12.61
CA SER A 79 -13.27 0.23 -12.23
C SER A 79 -12.53 1.56 -12.25
N LEU A 80 -11.83 1.86 -11.15
CA LEU A 80 -10.93 2.99 -11.04
C LEU A 80 -9.72 2.79 -11.95
N PRO A 81 -9.13 3.89 -12.46
CA PRO A 81 -7.89 3.84 -13.21
C PRO A 81 -6.74 3.32 -12.33
N ILE A 82 -5.58 3.13 -12.97
CA ILE A 82 -4.33 2.81 -12.28
C ILE A 82 -4.12 3.78 -11.11
N ALA A 83 -4.04 3.24 -9.90
CA ALA A 83 -3.81 4.00 -8.68
C ALA A 83 -2.39 4.57 -8.71
N ALA A 84 -2.28 5.87 -8.47
CA ALA A 84 -1.03 6.62 -8.57
C ALA A 84 -0.85 7.49 -7.31
N GLY A 85 -1.06 6.89 -6.15
CA GLY A 85 -0.94 7.54 -4.85
C GLY A 85 -2.27 7.72 -4.11
N GLY A 86 -2.21 8.38 -2.95
CA GLY A 86 -3.35 8.56 -2.05
C GLY A 86 -4.58 9.21 -2.67
N LYS A 87 -4.41 10.08 -3.67
CA LYS A 87 -5.53 10.75 -4.36
C LYS A 87 -6.44 9.75 -5.08
N SER A 88 -5.91 8.60 -5.51
CA SER A 88 -6.71 7.55 -6.16
C SER A 88 -7.75 6.93 -5.23
N LEU A 89 -7.57 7.04 -3.90
CA LEU A 89 -8.52 6.52 -2.91
C LEU A 89 -9.77 7.38 -2.75
N LEU A 90 -9.76 8.64 -3.21
CA LEU A 90 -10.88 9.57 -2.99
C LEU A 90 -12.19 9.10 -3.63
N ARG A 91 -12.09 8.32 -4.71
CA ARG A 91 -13.23 7.74 -5.42
C ARG A 91 -13.48 6.27 -5.08
N LEU A 92 -12.63 5.64 -4.25
CA LEU A 92 -12.76 4.23 -3.91
C LEU A 92 -14.01 4.00 -3.07
N ARG A 93 -14.85 3.06 -3.51
CA ARG A 93 -16.03 2.61 -2.77
C ARG A 93 -16.02 1.12 -2.46
N ASN A 94 -15.50 0.30 -3.35
CA ASN A 94 -15.43 -1.13 -3.13
C ASN A 94 -14.16 -1.74 -3.76
N ILE A 95 -13.76 -2.91 -3.27
CA ILE A 95 -12.60 -3.67 -3.74
C ILE A 95 -13.11 -5.04 -4.17
N ASP A 96 -12.99 -5.36 -5.46
CA ASP A 96 -13.27 -6.68 -6.00
C ASP A 96 -11.98 -7.50 -6.07
N LEU A 97 -11.95 -8.59 -5.31
CA LEU A 97 -10.84 -9.54 -5.23
C LEU A 97 -11.05 -10.77 -6.13
N GLY A 98 -12.12 -10.83 -6.93
CA GLY A 98 -12.46 -11.99 -7.76
C GLY A 98 -11.37 -12.37 -8.77
N SER A 99 -10.61 -11.38 -9.24
CA SER A 99 -9.51 -11.54 -10.20
C SER A 99 -8.11 -11.54 -9.55
N ILE A 100 -8.02 -11.47 -8.21
CA ILE A 100 -6.72 -11.45 -7.54
C ILE A 100 -5.93 -12.74 -7.80
N ASN A 101 -4.60 -12.63 -7.89
CA ASN A 101 -3.69 -13.75 -8.04
C ASN A 101 -3.99 -14.83 -7.00
N LYS A 102 -4.51 -15.96 -7.46
CA LYS A 102 -5.04 -17.04 -6.60
C LYS A 102 -4.00 -17.58 -5.62
N ARG A 103 -2.71 -17.51 -5.98
CA ARG A 103 -1.59 -17.96 -5.13
C ARG A 103 -1.51 -17.20 -3.81
N VAL A 104 -2.04 -15.96 -3.75
CA VAL A 104 -2.12 -15.19 -2.49
C VAL A 104 -2.84 -15.98 -1.40
N LYS A 105 -3.82 -16.83 -1.75
CA LYS A 105 -4.59 -17.65 -0.80
C LYS A 105 -3.80 -18.86 -0.27
N ASP A 106 -2.73 -19.26 -0.96
CA ASP A 106 -1.96 -20.47 -0.66
C ASP A 106 -0.63 -20.17 0.05
N VAL A 107 -0.45 -18.93 0.51
CA VAL A 107 0.79 -18.39 1.06
C VAL A 107 0.51 -17.65 2.36
N THR A 108 1.36 -17.86 3.36
CA THR A 108 1.32 -17.08 4.60
C THR A 108 2.16 -15.82 4.43
N ILE A 109 1.52 -14.66 4.56
CA ILE A 109 2.19 -13.36 4.51
C ILE A 109 2.17 -12.76 5.92
N ASN A 110 3.34 -12.70 6.55
CA ASN A 110 3.53 -12.08 7.85
C ASN A 110 4.04 -10.66 7.66
N VAL A 111 3.30 -9.66 8.14
CA VAL A 111 3.69 -8.26 8.02
C VAL A 111 4.13 -7.74 9.37
N ALA A 112 5.38 -7.27 9.46
CA ALA A 112 5.88 -6.54 10.61
C ALA A 112 5.43 -5.08 10.49
N VAL A 113 4.45 -4.69 11.31
CA VAL A 113 3.86 -3.35 11.34
C VAL A 113 3.95 -2.73 12.73
N ASN A 114 3.96 -1.40 12.78
CA ASN A 114 3.72 -0.66 14.01
C ASN A 114 2.21 -0.64 14.30
N TRP A 115 1.77 -1.36 15.33
CA TRP A 115 0.36 -1.55 15.69
C TRP A 115 -0.29 -0.36 16.42
N TYR A 116 0.48 0.67 16.80
CA TYR A 116 -0.03 1.80 17.57
C TYR A 116 -0.84 2.81 16.72
N ASN A 117 -0.62 2.86 15.41
CA ASN A 117 -1.26 3.84 14.55
C ASN A 117 -2.40 3.20 13.76
N MET A 118 -3.59 3.82 13.85
CA MET A 118 -4.78 3.36 13.15
C MET A 118 -4.77 3.85 11.70
N LEU A 119 -5.58 3.24 10.81
CA LEU A 119 -5.68 3.69 9.41
C LEU A 119 -6.36 5.08 9.32
N PRO A 120 -7.65 5.23 9.74
CA PRO A 120 -8.27 6.53 9.96
C PRO A 120 -8.14 6.97 11.43
N GLY A 121 -8.53 8.21 11.70
CA GLY A 121 -8.70 8.78 13.03
C GLY A 121 -7.75 9.95 13.34
N SER A 122 -7.90 10.50 14.54
CA SER A 122 -6.95 11.47 15.14
C SER A 122 -5.54 10.91 15.21
N ASP A 123 -5.42 9.60 15.41
CA ASP A 123 -4.18 8.83 15.48
C ASP A 123 -3.91 8.07 14.17
N GLY A 124 -4.52 8.54 13.08
CA GLY A 124 -4.39 7.95 11.75
C GLY A 124 -2.96 8.04 11.21
N VAL A 125 -2.45 6.97 10.61
CA VAL A 125 -1.10 6.88 10.02
C VAL A 125 -0.80 8.05 9.09
N ALA A 126 -1.77 8.45 8.26
CA ALA A 126 -1.58 9.57 7.35
C ALA A 126 -1.32 10.88 8.11
N ARG A 127 -2.00 11.11 9.23
CA ARG A 127 -1.86 12.32 10.05
C ARG A 127 -0.58 12.30 10.87
N VAL A 128 -0.28 11.17 11.51
CA VAL A 128 0.90 11.00 12.37
C VAL A 128 2.19 11.09 11.55
N PHE A 129 2.21 10.46 10.37
CA PHE A 129 3.39 10.41 9.50
C PHE A 129 3.39 11.49 8.40
N ALA A 130 2.41 12.41 8.41
CA ALA A 130 2.39 13.55 7.50
C ALA A 130 3.71 14.36 7.56
N VAL A 131 4.22 14.60 8.76
CA VAL A 131 5.37 15.49 8.98
C VAL A 131 6.66 14.93 8.37
N GLN A 132 6.84 13.61 8.37
CA GLN A 132 8.02 12.95 7.81
C GLN A 132 7.95 12.78 6.29
N SER A 133 6.75 12.56 5.75
CA SER A 133 6.53 12.26 4.34
C SER A 133 6.25 13.53 3.53
N ALA A 134 5.30 14.39 3.92
CA ALA A 134 5.17 15.74 3.34
C ALA A 134 4.31 16.67 4.24
N PRO A 135 4.80 17.86 4.62
CA PRO A 135 4.14 18.72 5.60
C PRO A 135 2.79 19.32 5.17
N VAL A 136 2.37 19.21 3.90
CA VAL A 136 1.23 19.97 3.35
C VAL A 136 0.05 19.09 2.87
N LEU A 137 0.28 17.83 2.47
CA LEU A 137 -0.72 17.03 1.74
C LEU A 137 -1.40 15.92 2.53
N CYS A 138 -0.87 15.54 3.70
CA CYS A 138 -1.44 14.49 4.53
C CYS A 138 -2.48 14.99 5.56
N ARG A 139 -3.13 16.14 5.32
CA ARG A 139 -4.35 16.52 6.06
C ARG A 139 -5.57 15.87 5.40
N TRP A 140 -5.75 14.58 5.67
CA TRP A 140 -6.92 13.80 5.25
C TRP A 140 -8.17 14.22 6.02
N SER A 141 -8.91 15.24 5.58
CA SER A 141 -10.17 15.67 6.23
C SER A 141 -11.41 14.92 5.74
N GLY A 142 -11.35 14.20 4.61
CA GLY A 142 -12.53 13.57 3.98
C GLY A 142 -12.82 12.11 4.35
N PHE A 143 -11.84 11.38 4.90
CA PHE A 143 -11.96 9.96 5.26
C PHE A 143 -12.22 9.75 6.77
N LEU A 144 -12.07 10.79 7.59
CA LEU A 144 -12.14 10.73 9.06
C LEU A 144 -13.57 10.74 9.63
N GLN A 145 -14.61 10.72 8.79
CA GLN A 145 -16.00 10.84 9.21
C GLN A 145 -16.94 9.75 8.66
N ARG A 146 -16.42 8.65 8.11
CA ARG A 146 -17.22 7.49 7.70
C ARG A 146 -16.65 6.20 8.26
#